data_AF-X0XQ77-F1
#
_entry.id   AF-X0XQ77-F1
#
_cell.length_a   1.000
_cell.length_b   1.000
_cell.length_c   1.000
_cell.angle_alpha   90.00
_cell.angle_beta   90.00
_cell.angle_gamma   90.00
#
_symmetry.space_group_name_H-M   'P 1'
#
loop_
_entity.id
_entity.type
_entity.pdbx_description
1 polymer ?
#
loop_
_entity_poly.entity_id
_entity_poly.type
_entity_poly.pdbx_seq_one_letter_code
_entity_poly.pdbx_strand_id
1 'polypeptide(L)'
;GGDSEVRRYREHLTNKLVGQFENNMKDDWPWCEDTVTYANAKLPHALLMSGKWMQRGDIIDTGKKALQWLLDIQTNDDGMLSLIGTNGWYMRGQSKAQFDQQPIEAHALVDACIEAYHVTREKHWIEQAHKAFNWFLGDNDLRTPLYDFTTGGCRDGMHSDRVNQNQGSESTLAYLLSVLLMHDLQMEQTLGELPADKNTEQRPVSKAIKPSGPVVGAKVSKHVVSNSISK
;
A
#
# COMPACT_ATOMS: atom_id res chain seq x y z
N GLY A 1 -27.13 6.06 4.22
CA GLY A 1 -27.18 4.85 5.06
C GLY A 1 -25.78 4.33 5.34
N GLY A 2 -25.15 3.64 4.39
CA GLY A 2 -23.84 3.01 4.59
C GLY A 2 -22.64 3.96 4.64
N ASP A 3 -22.64 5.04 3.86
CA ASP A 3 -21.51 5.98 3.77
C ASP A 3 -21.25 6.73 5.10
N SER A 4 -22.32 7.09 5.83
CA SER A 4 -22.20 7.76 7.14
C SER A 4 -21.60 6.86 8.23
N GLU A 5 -21.96 5.58 8.25
CA GLU A 5 -21.42 4.62 9.23
C GLU A 5 -19.94 4.32 8.94
N VAL A 6 -19.57 4.11 7.68
CA VAL A 6 -18.16 3.88 7.28
C VAL A 6 -17.28 5.07 7.66
N ARG A 7 -17.74 6.31 7.42
CA ARG A 7 -17.02 7.53 7.83
C ARG A 7 -16.82 7.60 9.34
N ARG A 8 -17.85 7.26 10.12
CA ARG A 8 -17.79 7.24 11.58
C ARG A 8 -16.80 6.20 12.11
N TYR A 9 -16.77 4.99 11.53
CA TYR A 9 -15.79 3.97 11.90
C TYR A 9 -14.37 4.39 11.55
N ARG A 10 -14.14 4.97 10.37
CA ARG A 10 -12.83 5.51 9.98
C ARG A 10 -12.35 6.56 10.98
N GLU A 11 -13.19 7.52 11.31
CA GLU A 11 -12.86 8.58 12.27
C GLU A 11 -12.53 7.99 13.66
N HIS A 12 -13.36 7.07 14.16
CA HIS A 12 -13.15 6.44 15.46
C HIS A 12 -11.84 5.64 15.53
N LEU A 13 -11.56 4.81 14.53
CA LEU A 13 -10.33 4.00 14.49
C LEU A 13 -9.09 4.87 14.27
N THR A 14 -9.20 5.91 13.44
CA THR A 14 -8.09 6.85 13.21
C THR A 14 -7.77 7.61 14.49
N ASN A 15 -8.78 8.12 15.21
CA ASN A 15 -8.55 8.84 16.47
C ASN A 15 -7.92 7.93 17.53
N LYS A 16 -8.27 6.64 17.57
CA LYS A 16 -7.59 5.67 18.44
C LYS A 16 -6.11 5.51 18.08
N LEU A 17 -5.80 5.35 16.80
CA LEU A 17 -4.42 5.19 16.34
C LEU A 17 -3.60 6.46 16.59
N VAL A 18 -4.14 7.63 16.23
CA VAL A 18 -3.52 8.94 16.51
C VAL A 18 -3.26 9.09 18.01
N GLY A 19 -4.24 8.76 18.86
CA GLY A 19 -4.05 8.78 20.32
C GLY A 19 -2.92 7.86 20.80
N GLN A 20 -2.67 6.71 20.16
CA GLN A 20 -1.51 5.88 20.50
C GLN A 20 -0.18 6.55 20.14
N PHE A 21 -0.11 7.21 18.98
CA PHE A 21 1.07 7.99 18.61
C PHE A 21 1.27 9.18 19.57
N GLU A 22 0.24 9.99 19.81
CA GLU A 22 0.35 11.17 20.69
C GLU A 22 0.82 10.83 22.12
N ASN A 23 0.39 9.68 22.66
CA ASN A 23 0.73 9.28 24.02
C ASN A 23 2.13 8.66 24.16
N ASN A 24 2.63 7.99 23.11
CA ASN A 24 3.85 7.18 23.20
C ASN A 24 5.06 7.76 22.45
N MET A 25 4.82 8.62 21.46
CA MET A 25 5.88 9.18 20.62
C MET A 25 6.82 10.06 21.45
N LYS A 26 8.13 9.87 21.25
CA LYS A 26 9.21 10.70 21.79
C LYS A 26 10.10 11.17 20.63
N ASP A 27 11.00 12.12 20.91
CA ASP A 27 11.92 12.64 19.89
C ASP A 27 12.88 11.56 19.37
N ASP A 28 13.34 10.68 20.26
CA ASP A 28 14.20 9.52 19.98
C ASP A 28 13.41 8.25 19.65
N TRP A 29 12.08 8.27 19.83
CA TRP A 29 11.19 7.14 19.59
C TRP A 29 9.88 7.58 18.93
N PRO A 30 9.91 7.93 17.64
CA PRO A 30 8.74 8.40 16.90
C PRO A 30 7.77 7.26 16.52
N TRP A 31 7.35 6.45 17.51
CA TRP A 31 6.49 5.28 17.35
C TRP A 31 5.40 5.21 18.41
N CYS A 32 4.30 4.52 18.12
CA CYS A 32 3.09 4.48 18.94
C CYS A 32 3.08 3.44 20.06
N GLU A 33 4.10 2.58 20.13
CA GLU A 33 4.22 1.48 21.10
C GLU A 33 5.65 1.41 21.64
N ASP A 34 5.87 0.74 22.77
CA ASP A 34 7.22 0.51 23.31
C ASP A 34 8.01 -0.55 22.53
N THR A 35 7.37 -1.25 21.59
CA THR A 35 8.01 -2.29 20.77
C THR A 35 7.54 -2.17 19.33
N VAL A 36 8.48 -2.26 18.39
CA VAL A 36 8.16 -2.39 16.96
C VAL A 36 8.10 -3.88 16.63
N THR A 37 6.92 -4.32 16.21
CA THR A 37 6.63 -5.74 15.96
C THR A 37 6.23 -5.98 14.51
N TYR A 38 5.37 -6.97 14.27
CA TYR A 38 4.98 -7.49 12.97
C TYR A 38 4.11 -6.54 12.13
N ALA A 39 4.30 -6.57 10.81
CA ALA A 39 3.64 -5.73 9.81
C ALA A 39 3.63 -4.24 10.20
N ASN A 40 4.71 -3.79 10.82
CA ASN A 40 4.80 -2.49 11.50
C ASN A 40 4.42 -1.33 10.58
N ALA A 41 4.84 -1.36 9.32
CA ALA A 41 4.57 -0.32 8.33
C ALA A 41 3.06 -0.13 8.01
N LYS A 42 2.18 -1.06 8.41
CA LYS A 42 0.73 -0.87 8.29
C LYS A 42 0.19 0.24 9.19
N LEU A 43 0.86 0.56 10.31
CA LEU A 43 0.46 1.65 11.21
C LEU A 43 0.67 3.04 10.57
N PRO A 44 1.87 3.41 10.07
CA PRO A 44 2.02 4.65 9.32
C PRO A 44 1.21 4.66 8.02
N HIS A 45 1.07 3.52 7.33
CA HIS A 45 0.19 3.42 6.15
C HIS A 45 -1.25 3.84 6.48
N ALA A 46 -1.82 3.32 7.58
CA ALA A 46 -3.17 3.68 8.01
C ALA A 46 -3.31 5.18 8.32
N LEU A 47 -2.30 5.80 8.96
CA LEU A 47 -2.29 7.25 9.19
C LEU A 47 -2.29 8.04 7.88
N LEU A 48 -1.43 7.68 6.93
CA LEU A 48 -1.33 8.34 5.63
C LEU A 48 -2.65 8.29 4.86
N MET A 49 -3.24 7.09 4.74
CA MET A 49 -4.54 6.90 4.10
C MET A 49 -5.64 7.70 4.81
N SER A 50 -5.79 7.54 6.12
CA SER A 50 -6.85 8.20 6.88
C SER A 50 -6.70 9.71 6.84
N GLY A 51 -5.48 10.23 6.98
CA GLY A 51 -5.18 11.65 6.90
C GLY A 51 -5.60 12.26 5.56
N LYS A 52 -5.31 11.59 4.44
CA LYS A 52 -5.77 12.00 3.11
C LYS A 52 -7.29 12.02 3.00
N TRP A 53 -7.97 10.94 3.41
CA TRP A 53 -9.43 10.83 3.32
C TRP A 53 -10.19 11.75 4.28
N MET A 54 -9.58 12.13 5.40
CA MET A 54 -10.13 13.05 6.39
C MET A 54 -9.65 14.49 6.21
N GLN A 55 -8.76 14.74 5.24
CA GLN A 55 -8.13 16.04 4.98
C GLN A 55 -7.42 16.60 6.23
N ARG A 56 -6.70 15.72 6.94
CA ARG A 56 -5.96 16.01 8.18
C ARG A 56 -4.46 15.92 7.94
N GLY A 57 -3.84 17.08 7.68
CA GLY A 57 -2.40 17.19 7.42
C GLY A 57 -1.52 16.74 8.60
N ASP A 58 -1.96 16.99 9.82
CA ASP A 58 -1.30 16.56 11.06
C ASP A 58 -1.18 15.02 11.18
N ILE A 59 -2.21 14.29 10.72
CA ILE A 59 -2.21 12.83 10.70
C ILE A 59 -1.25 12.32 9.61
N ILE A 60 -1.23 12.98 8.44
CA ILE A 60 -0.27 12.69 7.37
C ILE A 60 1.16 12.89 7.87
N ASP A 61 1.45 14.01 8.54
CA ASP A 61 2.78 14.32 9.07
C ASP A 61 3.23 13.29 10.12
N THR A 62 2.31 12.85 10.99
CA THR A 62 2.58 11.77 11.95
C THR A 62 2.92 10.47 11.24
N GLY A 63 2.14 10.10 10.21
CA GLY A 63 2.39 8.91 9.39
C GLY A 63 3.73 8.95 8.68
N LYS A 64 4.09 10.09 8.06
CA LYS A 64 5.40 10.29 7.44
C LYS A 64 6.54 10.17 8.44
N LYS A 65 6.43 10.83 9.60
CA LYS A 65 7.47 10.83 10.63
C LYS A 65 7.72 9.40 11.14
N ALA A 66 6.66 8.64 11.39
CA ALA A 66 6.75 7.25 11.80
C ALA A 66 7.32 6.34 10.70
N LEU A 67 6.90 6.50 9.45
CA LEU A 67 7.41 5.70 8.32
C LEU A 67 8.89 5.98 8.04
N GLN A 68 9.30 7.25 8.04
CA GLN A 68 10.70 7.62 7.82
C GLN A 68 11.58 7.00 8.90
N TRP A 69 11.21 7.17 10.17
CA TRP A 69 11.98 6.57 11.26
C TRP A 69 12.04 5.06 11.16
N LEU A 70 10.94 4.40 10.79
CA LEU A 70 10.88 2.96 10.61
C LEU A 70 11.84 2.48 9.51
N LEU A 71 11.98 3.23 8.41
CA LEU A 71 12.95 2.96 7.36
C LEU A 71 14.39 3.19 7.84
N ASP A 72 14.61 4.25 8.61
CA ASP A 72 15.93 4.59 9.16
C ASP A 72 16.44 3.48 10.09
N ILE A 73 15.62 3.02 11.03
CA ILE A 73 16.00 1.92 11.94
C ILE A 73 16.08 0.56 11.23
N GLN A 74 15.44 0.40 10.08
CA GLN A 74 15.51 -0.81 9.24
C GLN A 74 16.51 -0.67 8.08
N THR A 75 17.39 0.33 8.12
CA THR A 75 18.51 0.46 7.19
C THR A 75 19.83 0.21 7.92
N ASN A 76 20.68 -0.65 7.39
CA ASN A 76 22.00 -0.92 7.96
C ASN A 76 23.05 0.09 7.46
N ASP A 77 24.27 0.00 8.00
CA ASP A 77 25.38 0.91 7.69
C ASP A 77 25.80 0.87 6.20
N ASP A 78 25.53 -0.23 5.51
CA ASP A 78 25.76 -0.38 4.06
C ASP A 78 24.63 0.24 3.22
N GLY A 79 23.62 0.84 3.86
CA GLY A 79 22.46 1.44 3.21
C GLY A 79 21.42 0.42 2.74
N MET A 80 21.56 -0.86 3.05
CA MET A 80 20.60 -1.91 2.70
C MET A 80 19.48 -2.03 3.72
N LEU A 81 18.37 -2.59 3.29
CA LEU A 81 17.26 -2.88 4.19
C LEU A 81 17.60 -4.12 5.05
N SER A 82 17.49 -3.95 6.35
CA SER A 82 17.68 -4.96 7.39
C SER A 82 16.47 -4.91 8.32
N LEU A 83 15.46 -5.70 7.96
CA LEU A 83 14.15 -5.68 8.60
C LEU A 83 14.25 -6.11 10.06
N ILE A 84 13.28 -5.70 10.87
CA ILE A 84 13.20 -6.14 12.27
C ILE A 84 12.87 -7.64 12.27
N GLY A 85 13.77 -8.39 12.89
CA GLY A 85 13.64 -9.81 13.12
C GLY A 85 12.52 -10.15 14.10
N THR A 86 11.76 -11.19 13.81
CA THR A 86 10.63 -11.62 14.64
C THR A 86 11.05 -12.36 15.91
N ASN A 87 12.31 -12.80 15.96
CA ASN A 87 12.92 -13.42 17.12
C ASN A 87 13.57 -12.36 18.02
N GLY A 88 12.72 -11.61 18.72
CA GLY A 88 13.13 -10.61 19.72
C GLY A 88 12.57 -9.21 19.46
N TRP A 89 12.12 -8.91 18.24
CA TRP A 89 11.55 -7.63 17.85
C TRP A 89 12.47 -6.43 18.15
N TYR A 90 11.94 -5.22 18.15
CA TYR A 90 12.68 -4.04 18.60
C TYR A 90 11.97 -3.35 19.75
N MET A 91 12.43 -3.62 20.97
CA MET A 91 11.96 -2.96 22.19
C MET A 91 12.72 -1.66 22.44
N ARG A 92 12.01 -0.61 22.87
CA ARG A 92 12.59 0.69 23.21
C ARG A 92 13.73 0.54 24.22
N GLY A 93 14.87 1.15 23.91
CA GLY A 93 16.07 1.10 24.74
C GLY A 93 16.85 -0.22 24.69
N GLN A 94 16.46 -1.16 23.84
CA GLN A 94 17.17 -2.42 23.62
C GLN A 94 17.78 -2.48 22.22
N SER A 95 18.45 -3.59 21.91
CA SER A 95 18.94 -3.85 20.55
C SER A 95 17.82 -4.44 19.69
N LYS A 96 17.75 -4.00 18.43
CA LYS A 96 16.85 -4.56 17.42
C LYS A 96 17.26 -6.00 17.09
N ALA A 97 16.30 -6.93 17.07
CA ALA A 97 16.52 -8.25 16.52
C ALA A 97 16.76 -8.17 15.00
N GLN A 98 17.82 -8.81 14.52
CA GLN A 98 18.23 -8.72 13.11
C GLN A 98 17.66 -9.86 12.25
N PHE A 99 17.35 -11.01 12.83
CA PHE A 99 17.03 -12.23 12.07
C PHE A 99 15.66 -12.80 12.39
N ASP A 100 15.25 -13.77 11.58
CA ASP A 100 13.86 -14.17 11.40
C ASP A 100 13.05 -13.02 10.79
N GLN A 101 13.66 -12.34 9.81
CA GLN A 101 13.01 -11.31 8.98
C GLN A 101 11.99 -11.97 8.06
N GLN A 102 10.84 -11.32 7.87
CA GLN A 102 9.72 -11.91 7.12
C GLN A 102 9.31 -11.09 5.89
N PRO A 103 8.95 -11.77 4.77
CA PRO A 103 8.38 -11.18 3.55
C PRO A 103 7.29 -10.12 3.75
N ILE A 104 6.42 -10.30 4.74
CA ILE A 104 5.32 -9.37 4.99
C ILE A 104 5.77 -7.98 5.44
N GLU A 105 6.93 -7.86 6.10
CA GLU A 105 7.49 -6.59 6.52
C GLU A 105 7.93 -5.78 5.29
N ALA A 106 8.62 -6.43 4.35
CA ALA A 106 9.00 -5.82 3.08
C ALA A 106 7.77 -5.39 2.28
N HIS A 107 6.75 -6.24 2.19
CA HIS A 107 5.49 -5.89 1.53
C HIS A 107 4.81 -4.68 2.18
N ALA A 108 4.72 -4.65 3.52
CA ALA A 108 4.11 -3.56 4.25
C ALA A 108 4.86 -2.23 4.03
N LEU A 109 6.19 -2.27 3.92
CA LEU A 109 7.00 -1.10 3.57
C LEU A 109 6.75 -0.63 2.14
N VAL A 110 6.69 -1.53 1.15
CA VAL A 110 6.36 -1.19 -0.26
C VAL A 110 5.03 -0.42 -0.30
N ASP A 111 4.00 -1.00 0.31
CA ASP A 111 2.64 -0.46 0.36
C ASP A 111 2.58 0.91 1.05
N ALA A 112 3.20 1.03 2.24
CA ALA A 112 3.25 2.29 2.98
C ALA A 112 4.01 3.40 2.24
N CYS A 113 5.12 3.06 1.58
CA CYS A 113 5.90 4.02 0.80
C CYS A 113 5.13 4.51 -0.44
N ILE A 114 4.40 3.62 -1.12
CA ILE A 114 3.55 4.01 -2.25
C ILE A 114 2.43 4.95 -1.80
N GLU A 115 1.73 4.65 -0.70
CA GLU A 115 0.72 5.59 -0.18
C GLU A 115 1.37 6.92 0.24
N ALA A 116 2.55 6.90 0.87
CA ALA A 116 3.28 8.13 1.21
C ALA A 116 3.57 8.96 -0.05
N TYR A 117 4.01 8.34 -1.14
CA TYR A 117 4.15 9.01 -2.43
C TYR A 117 2.82 9.56 -2.95
N HIS A 118 1.74 8.79 -2.90
CA HIS A 118 0.42 9.24 -3.38
C HIS A 118 -0.14 10.43 -2.60
N VAL A 119 0.15 10.51 -1.31
CA VAL A 119 -0.30 11.59 -0.42
C VAL A 119 0.58 12.84 -0.58
N THR A 120 1.90 12.66 -0.72
CA THR A 120 2.87 13.77 -0.63
C THR A 120 3.47 14.21 -1.96
N ARG A 121 3.51 13.30 -2.95
CA ARG A 121 4.23 13.42 -4.22
C ARG A 121 5.75 13.57 -4.07
N GLU A 122 6.32 13.23 -2.92
CA GLU A 122 7.76 13.23 -2.69
C GLU A 122 8.39 11.96 -3.31
N LYS A 123 9.29 12.14 -4.27
CA LYS A 123 9.91 11.03 -5.02
C LYS A 123 10.75 10.08 -4.16
N HIS A 124 11.26 10.57 -3.02
CA HIS A 124 12.00 9.74 -2.07
C HIS A 124 11.21 8.48 -1.67
N TRP A 125 9.89 8.57 -1.51
CA TRP A 125 9.07 7.42 -1.16
C TRP A 125 9.03 6.35 -2.26
N ILE A 126 9.16 6.74 -3.53
CA ILE A 126 9.30 5.78 -4.63
C ILE A 126 10.63 5.02 -4.48
N GLU A 127 11.72 5.73 -4.20
CA GLU A 127 13.04 5.12 -3.97
C GLU A 127 12.99 4.11 -2.80
N GLN A 128 12.29 4.46 -1.71
CA GLN A 128 12.11 3.57 -0.57
C GLN A 128 11.22 2.36 -0.89
N ALA A 129 10.17 2.53 -1.72
CA ALA A 129 9.37 1.42 -2.21
C ALA A 129 10.21 0.43 -3.04
N HIS A 130 11.06 0.93 -3.94
CA HIS A 130 12.00 0.09 -4.69
C HIS A 130 13.01 -0.63 -3.78
N LYS A 131 13.56 0.07 -2.78
CA LYS A 131 14.46 -0.52 -1.80
C LYS A 131 13.79 -1.66 -1.02
N ALA A 132 12.56 -1.44 -0.56
CA ALA A 132 11.75 -2.45 0.11
C ALA A 132 11.46 -3.65 -0.80
N PHE A 133 11.13 -3.40 -2.07
CA PHE A 133 10.89 -4.47 -3.04
C PHE A 133 12.16 -5.28 -3.36
N ASN A 134 13.31 -4.62 -3.51
CA ASN A 134 14.56 -5.31 -3.84
C ASN A 134 15.05 -6.22 -2.72
N TRP A 135 14.58 -6.05 -1.48
CA TRP A 135 14.85 -7.00 -0.39
C TRP A 135 14.43 -8.43 -0.76
N PHE A 136 13.31 -8.61 -1.48
CA PHE A 136 12.89 -9.93 -1.98
C PHE A 136 13.87 -10.53 -3.01
N LEU A 137 14.60 -9.66 -3.71
CA LEU A 137 15.49 -10.01 -4.82
C LEU A 137 16.96 -10.15 -4.41
N GLY A 138 17.29 -9.92 -3.14
CA GLY A 138 18.63 -10.10 -2.61
C GLY A 138 19.30 -8.82 -2.08
N ASP A 139 18.66 -7.65 -2.15
CA ASP A 139 19.18 -6.45 -1.49
C ASP A 139 18.83 -6.46 0.02
N ASN A 140 19.39 -7.46 0.71
CA ASN A 140 19.14 -7.80 2.10
C ASN A 140 20.42 -8.27 2.80
N ASP A 141 20.35 -8.53 4.11
CA ASP A 141 21.50 -8.91 4.93
C ASP A 141 22.30 -10.13 4.40
N LEU A 142 21.63 -11.11 3.78
CA LEU A 142 22.27 -12.32 3.25
C LEU A 142 22.65 -12.22 1.77
N ARG A 143 22.42 -11.08 1.10
CA ARG A 143 22.65 -10.91 -0.35
C ARG A 143 22.02 -12.03 -1.19
N THR A 144 20.89 -12.57 -0.73
CA THR A 144 20.27 -13.78 -1.29
C THR A 144 18.79 -13.55 -1.59
N PRO A 145 18.29 -13.87 -2.79
CA PRO A 145 16.87 -13.75 -3.11
C PRO A 145 15.99 -14.63 -2.20
N LEU A 146 14.87 -14.07 -1.74
CA LEU A 146 13.78 -14.84 -1.13
C LEU A 146 12.78 -15.35 -2.17
N TYR A 147 12.58 -14.59 -3.25
CA TYR A 147 11.81 -15.09 -4.39
C TYR A 147 12.59 -16.19 -5.13
N ASP A 148 11.93 -17.31 -5.38
CA ASP A 148 12.47 -18.42 -6.14
C ASP A 148 11.93 -18.39 -7.56
N PHE A 149 12.79 -17.99 -8.50
CA PHE A 149 12.46 -17.92 -9.93
C PHE A 149 12.13 -19.28 -10.57
N THR A 150 12.49 -20.39 -9.91
CA THR A 150 12.22 -21.75 -10.41
C THR A 150 10.82 -22.21 -10.04
N THR A 151 10.41 -21.94 -8.80
CA THR A 151 9.11 -22.39 -8.28
C THR A 151 8.01 -21.33 -8.39
N GLY A 152 8.39 -20.06 -8.48
CA GLY A 152 7.48 -18.93 -8.40
C GLY A 152 7.02 -18.59 -6.97
N GLY A 153 7.55 -19.28 -5.95
CA GLY A 153 7.23 -19.04 -4.55
C GLY A 153 8.19 -18.06 -3.87
N CYS A 154 7.80 -17.56 -2.71
CA CYS A 154 8.65 -16.72 -1.87
C CYS A 154 8.94 -17.44 -0.56
N ARG A 155 10.22 -17.46 -0.18
CA ARG A 155 10.72 -18.09 1.03
C ARG A 155 10.25 -17.36 2.29
N ASP A 156 9.96 -18.11 3.35
CA ASP A 156 9.26 -17.61 4.55
C ASP A 156 10.03 -16.64 5.44
N GLY A 157 11.34 -16.55 5.26
CA GLY A 157 12.13 -15.60 6.01
C GLY A 157 13.60 -15.88 5.99
N MET A 158 14.32 -15.07 6.75
CA MET A 158 15.77 -15.02 6.76
C MET A 158 16.32 -15.27 8.17
N HIS A 159 17.03 -16.38 8.34
CA HIS A 159 17.81 -16.66 9.55
C HIS A 159 19.20 -15.99 9.45
N SER A 160 20.03 -16.14 10.49
CA SER A 160 21.36 -15.54 10.54
C SER A 160 22.35 -16.02 9.49
N ASP A 161 22.17 -17.24 8.99
CA ASP A 161 23.11 -17.92 8.09
C ASP A 161 22.45 -18.42 6.79
N ARG A 162 21.12 -18.39 6.70
CA ARG A 162 20.38 -18.99 5.58
C ARG A 162 19.00 -18.39 5.41
N VAL A 163 18.47 -18.54 4.20
CA VAL A 163 17.04 -18.33 3.93
C VAL A 163 16.26 -19.59 4.28
N ASN A 164 15.09 -19.42 4.89
CA ASN A 164 14.13 -20.50 5.10
C ASN A 164 13.71 -21.09 3.75
N GLN A 165 13.75 -22.41 3.59
CA GLN A 165 13.39 -23.05 2.31
C GLN A 165 11.88 -23.23 2.13
N ASN A 166 11.09 -23.07 3.20
CA ASN A 166 9.64 -23.11 3.11
C ASN A 166 9.12 -21.93 2.28
N GLN A 167 8.15 -22.21 1.42
CA GLN A 167 7.48 -21.22 0.58
C GLN A 167 6.00 -21.17 0.93
N GLY A 168 5.69 -20.55 2.06
CA GLY A 168 4.34 -20.39 2.57
C GLY A 168 3.47 -19.49 1.69
N SER A 169 2.16 -19.62 1.87
CA SER A 169 1.17 -18.82 1.15
C SER A 169 1.27 -17.32 1.48
N GLU A 170 1.53 -16.97 2.74
CA GLU A 170 1.68 -15.58 3.19
C GLU A 170 2.87 -14.91 2.48
N SER A 171 4.03 -15.56 2.52
CA SER A 171 5.26 -15.09 1.90
C SER A 171 5.12 -14.90 0.40
N THR A 172 4.52 -15.89 -0.25
CA THR A 172 4.26 -15.86 -1.69
C THR A 172 3.29 -14.74 -2.03
N LEU A 173 2.22 -14.58 -1.25
CA LEU A 173 1.26 -13.49 -1.45
C LEU A 173 1.89 -12.11 -1.20
N ALA A 174 2.73 -11.96 -0.16
CA ALA A 174 3.45 -10.73 0.13
C ALA A 174 4.32 -10.30 -1.06
N TYR A 175 5.05 -11.23 -1.67
CA TYR A 175 5.81 -10.96 -2.89
C TYR A 175 4.90 -10.57 -4.06
N LEU A 176 3.88 -11.38 -4.38
CA LEU A 176 3.01 -11.14 -5.53
C LEU A 176 2.24 -9.82 -5.43
N LEU A 177 1.74 -9.47 -4.24
CA LEU A 177 1.11 -8.17 -3.99
C LEU A 177 2.11 -7.03 -4.18
N SER A 178 3.35 -7.20 -3.72
CA SER A 178 4.40 -6.20 -3.93
C SER A 178 4.73 -6.03 -5.42
N VAL A 179 4.75 -7.10 -6.22
CA VAL A 179 4.91 -7.02 -7.68
C VAL A 179 3.79 -6.21 -8.31
N LEU A 180 2.53 -6.46 -7.93
CA LEU A 180 1.38 -5.70 -8.46
C LEU A 180 1.47 -4.22 -8.10
N LEU A 181 1.80 -3.90 -6.85
CA LEU A 181 1.98 -2.52 -6.39
C LEU A 181 3.10 -1.79 -7.16
N MET A 182 4.25 -2.45 -7.36
CA MET A 182 5.35 -1.87 -8.11
C MET A 182 5.03 -1.70 -9.59
N HIS A 183 4.29 -2.64 -10.18
CA HIS A 183 3.82 -2.54 -11.55
C HIS A 183 2.85 -1.34 -11.72
N ASP A 184 1.89 -1.18 -10.82
CA ASP A 184 0.94 -0.07 -10.87
C ASP A 184 1.67 1.28 -10.69
N LEU A 185 2.61 1.37 -9.76
CA LEU A 185 3.46 2.55 -9.58
C LEU A 185 4.24 2.91 -10.85
N GLN A 186 4.87 1.91 -11.49
CA GLN A 186 5.62 2.12 -12.73
C GLN A 186 4.71 2.62 -13.87
N MET A 187 3.51 2.08 -13.99
CA MET A 187 2.51 2.52 -14.96
C MET A 187 2.09 3.97 -14.70
N GLU A 188 1.84 4.34 -13.45
CA GLU A 188 1.52 5.73 -13.06
C GLU A 188 2.65 6.70 -13.42
N GLN A 189 3.91 6.34 -13.16
CA GLN A 189 5.07 7.16 -13.51
C GLN A 189 5.19 7.34 -15.03
N THR A 190 5.06 6.25 -15.77
CA THR A 190 5.17 6.27 -17.24
C THR A 190 4.07 7.14 -17.88
N LEU A 191 2.83 7.02 -17.40
CA LEU A 191 1.71 7.83 -17.89
C LEU A 191 1.80 9.30 -17.47
N GLY A 192 2.32 9.58 -16.27
CA GLY A 192 2.56 10.94 -15.78
C GLY A 192 3.70 11.67 -16.48
N GLU A 193 4.64 10.94 -17.06
CA GLU A 193 5.80 11.47 -17.80
C GLU A 193 5.52 11.72 -19.29
N LEU A 194 4.42 11.20 -19.83
CA LEU A 194 4.01 11.53 -21.20
C LEU A 194 3.75 13.03 -21.31
N PRO A 195 4.38 13.75 -22.27
CA PRO A 195 4.09 15.16 -22.46
C PRO A 195 2.61 15.31 -22.75
N ALA A 196 1.90 16.10 -21.93
CA ALA A 196 0.54 16.51 -22.20
C ALA A 196 0.48 16.99 -23.66
N ASP A 197 -0.31 16.33 -24.49
CA ASP A 197 -0.38 16.62 -25.92
C ASP A 197 -0.76 18.08 -26.13
N LYS A 198 0.25 18.92 -26.38
CA LYS A 198 0.09 20.36 -26.64
C LYS A 198 -0.62 20.62 -27.98
N ASN A 199 -0.98 19.57 -28.73
CA ASN A 199 -1.77 19.64 -29.95
C ASN A 199 -3.24 19.25 -29.78
N THR A 200 -3.80 19.35 -28.58
CA THR A 200 -5.26 19.45 -28.47
C THR A 200 -5.69 20.87 -28.84
N GLU A 201 -5.56 21.24 -30.13
CA GLU A 201 -6.28 22.38 -30.67
C GLU A 201 -7.76 22.19 -30.34
N GLN A 202 -8.32 23.18 -29.64
CA GLN A 202 -9.75 23.26 -29.40
C GLN A 202 -10.47 23.19 -30.74
N ARG A 203 -11.05 22.03 -31.08
CA ARG A 203 -11.99 21.94 -32.19
C ARG A 203 -13.10 22.95 -31.91
N PRO A 204 -13.36 23.94 -32.78
CA PRO A 204 -14.48 24.83 -32.58
C PRO A 204 -15.75 23.98 -32.60
N VAL A 205 -16.58 24.16 -31.57
CA VAL A 205 -17.89 23.52 -31.47
C VAL A 205 -18.73 24.01 -32.65
N SER A 206 -18.78 23.22 -33.73
CA SER A 206 -19.65 23.50 -34.86
C SER A 206 -21.10 23.31 -34.42
N LYS A 207 -21.88 24.38 -34.59
CA LYS A 207 -23.31 24.58 -34.33
C LYS A 207 -24.17 23.31 -34.21
N ALA A 208 -24.99 23.32 -33.16
CA ALA A 208 -26.02 22.33 -32.85
C ALA A 208 -26.82 21.86 -34.10
N ILE A 209 -26.85 20.54 -34.29
CA ILE A 209 -27.75 19.88 -35.23
C ILE A 209 -29.18 20.02 -34.68
N LYS A 210 -30.07 20.64 -35.45
CA LYS A 210 -31.49 20.73 -35.09
C LYS A 210 -32.15 19.35 -35.20
N PRO A 211 -33.02 18.96 -34.26
CA PRO A 211 -33.73 17.69 -34.35
C PRO A 211 -34.76 17.75 -35.50
N SER A 212 -34.68 16.78 -36.40
CA SER A 212 -35.64 16.58 -37.48
C SER A 212 -36.74 15.59 -37.07
N GLY A 213 -37.97 16.09 -36.93
CA GLY A 213 -39.21 15.34 -37.16
C GLY A 213 -39.80 14.55 -35.98
N PRO A 214 -41.15 14.41 -35.91
CA PRO A 214 -41.85 13.82 -34.78
C PRO A 214 -41.76 12.29 -34.77
N VAL A 215 -41.56 11.72 -33.59
CA VAL A 215 -41.65 10.27 -33.35
C VAL A 215 -43.13 9.88 -33.29
N VAL A 216 -43.59 9.12 -34.29
CA VAL A 216 -44.93 8.53 -34.34
C VAL A 216 -44.97 7.32 -33.39
N GLY A 217 -45.96 7.32 -32.49
CA GLY A 217 -46.13 6.29 -31.46
C GLY A 217 -46.53 4.92 -32.00
N ALA A 218 -45.90 3.87 -31.48
CA ALA A 218 -46.30 2.48 -31.68
C ALA A 218 -47.06 1.95 -30.45
N LYS A 219 -48.25 1.41 -30.70
CA LYS A 219 -49.18 0.85 -29.72
C LYS A 219 -48.61 -0.37 -29.00
N VAL A 220 -48.84 -0.44 -27.69
CA VAL A 220 -48.63 -1.63 -26.84
C VAL A 220 -49.76 -2.62 -27.10
N SER A 221 -49.43 -3.88 -27.42
CA SER A 221 -50.37 -4.99 -27.41
C SER A 221 -50.01 -5.94 -26.27
N LYS A 222 -50.89 -6.05 -25.27
CA LYS A 222 -50.80 -7.02 -24.17
C LYS A 222 -51.18 -8.39 -24.71
N HIS A 223 -50.36 -9.42 -24.47
CA HIS A 223 -50.81 -10.81 -24.49
C HIS A 223 -50.50 -11.48 -23.16
N VAL A 224 -51.59 -11.89 -22.51
CA VAL A 224 -51.66 -12.70 -21.30
C VAL A 224 -51.43 -14.15 -21.72
N VAL A 225 -50.56 -14.88 -21.01
CA VAL A 225 -50.50 -16.34 -21.11
C VAL A 225 -50.86 -16.92 -19.75
N SER A 226 -52.00 -17.60 -19.72
CA SER A 226 -52.57 -18.33 -18.59
C SER A 226 -52.00 -19.75 -18.48
N ASN A 227 -51.79 -20.20 -17.24
CA ASN A 227 -51.51 -21.59 -16.86
C ASN A 227 -52.66 -22.55 -17.23
N SER A 228 -52.35 -23.79 -17.65
CA SER A 228 -53.15 -24.97 -17.32
C SER A 228 -52.34 -26.28 -17.42
N ILE A 229 -52.62 -27.19 -16.51
CA ILE A 229 -52.01 -28.51 -16.26
C ILE A 229 -52.80 -29.63 -17.00
N SER A 230 -52.12 -30.76 -17.26
CA SER A 230 -52.59 -32.18 -17.26
C SER A 230 -52.42 -32.96 -18.58
N LYS A 231 -51.61 -34.02 -18.54
CA LYS A 231 -52.04 -35.41 -18.29
C LYS A 231 -50.85 -36.23 -17.77
#